data_AF-A0A818I419-F1
#
_entry.id   AF-A0A818I419-F1
#
_cell.length_a   1.000
_cell.length_b   1.000
_cell.length_c   1.000
_cell.angle_alpha   90.00
_cell.angle_beta   90.00
_cell.angle_gamma   90.00
#
_symmetry.space_group_name_H-M   'P 1'
#
loop_
_entity.id
_entity.type
_entity.pdbx_description
1 polymer ?
#
loop_
_entity_poly.entity_id
_entity_poly.type
_entity_poly.pdbx_seq_one_letter_code
_entity_poly.pdbx_strand_id
1 'polypeptide(L)'
;MSTLVTVRQTTTTTTSTTTAINTNNNMTTTNGQISMHSYGITPPITMKGPDPSDIIATDDLEESLRSYDYFESDAELALRVDVMSKLDGLVQKWIRDVSIAKNIPIETADTVTGRVHTFGSYRLGVHSKGGDIDTLLIAPRHIDRTDFFTTFMDVLRRQSEVCDLRAIEDAFVPVIKLTFDGIELDILFARLALSTIPSTFDLKDDKILLNLDQRCVRSLNGSRVADEILNLVPNRETFKSTLRAIKLWAKKNGLYSNALGFFGGVTWAMLVARICQLYPNAVAATLVHKFFTVYSLWEWPTPVLLKPINDPQYGFSVWDSKVNAFDRHHLMPVITPAYPQQNSTHNVTRSTQKIIVQEIKRGLNIVNKIISSKGEWKELFTGISFIERYKHYIILLLSAPDQNQYLEWSGLVEAKIRLLIANLEKNMYIEIAHVNSDKYTPNESVFQNQQQTNSASTKDDSSNTKSSTTNDTPQSTKSPSSTTNPSSTFSGMWIVGLQFATASKCKLDLTNEICTFLNVVYRTAANSNMNRENIDLDARYVRQRDLHTVLPKDVVAASSQSPRLSKTASIDDKSETNTNLHLKRPKLDSTSSEPGSIPDSDGESTAKRVKLELINESSPKTSESDHTTE
;
A
#
# COMPACT_ATOMS: atom_id res chain seq x y z
N MET A 1 -53.01 19.80 -9.58
CA MET A 1 -54.27 19.51 -8.85
C MET A 1 -54.28 18.03 -8.50
N SER A 2 -54.27 17.76 -7.20
CA SER A 2 -54.80 16.60 -6.44
C SER A 2 -54.58 15.17 -6.95
N THR A 3 -53.75 14.34 -6.30
CA THR A 3 -54.02 13.42 -5.14
C THR A 3 -55.03 12.31 -5.45
N LEU A 4 -54.95 11.03 -5.01
CA LEU A 4 -54.17 10.28 -4.02
C LEU A 4 -54.49 8.77 -4.20
N VAL A 5 -53.57 7.91 -3.72
CA VAL A 5 -53.82 6.64 -2.97
C VAL A 5 -54.35 5.41 -3.71
N THR A 6 -53.58 4.31 -3.58
CA THR A 6 -54.16 2.96 -3.49
C THR A 6 -53.56 2.24 -2.28
N VAL A 7 -54.45 1.80 -1.40
CA VAL A 7 -54.18 1.03 -0.18
C VAL A 7 -54.06 -0.46 -0.51
N ARG A 8 -53.18 -1.11 0.25
CA ARG A 8 -52.88 -2.54 0.35
C ARG A 8 -54.10 -3.48 0.34
N GLN A 9 -53.93 -4.64 -0.29
CA GLN A 9 -54.47 -5.91 0.23
C GLN A 9 -53.40 -7.00 0.20
N THR A 10 -53.09 -7.49 1.39
CA THR A 10 -52.35 -8.72 1.69
C THR A 10 -53.22 -9.94 1.39
N THR A 11 -52.68 -10.90 0.63
CA THR A 11 -53.15 -12.29 0.66
C THR A 11 -51.94 -13.21 0.78
N THR A 12 -51.88 -13.89 1.91
CA THR A 12 -50.93 -14.93 2.26
C THR A 12 -51.24 -16.17 1.42
N THR A 13 -50.28 -16.71 0.70
CA THR A 13 -50.35 -18.08 0.18
C THR A 13 -48.99 -18.73 0.32
N THR A 14 -48.94 -19.68 1.24
CA THR A 14 -47.82 -20.59 1.50
C THR A 14 -47.65 -21.50 0.29
N THR A 15 -46.48 -21.50 -0.36
CA THR A 15 -46.11 -22.56 -1.29
C THR A 15 -44.61 -22.78 -1.26
N SER A 16 -44.24 -23.92 -0.71
CA SER A 16 -42.93 -24.55 -0.78
C SER A 16 -42.43 -24.61 -2.22
N THR A 17 -41.30 -23.96 -2.51
CA THR A 17 -40.60 -24.12 -3.79
C THR A 17 -39.12 -24.32 -3.53
N THR A 18 -38.67 -25.54 -3.82
CA THR A 18 -37.29 -25.98 -3.92
C THR A 18 -36.59 -25.15 -4.99
N THR A 19 -35.63 -24.31 -4.60
CA THR A 19 -34.84 -23.50 -5.54
C THR A 19 -33.83 -24.39 -6.25
N ALA A 20 -34.14 -24.78 -7.48
CA ALA A 20 -33.18 -25.37 -8.40
C ALA A 20 -32.13 -24.32 -8.78
N ILE A 21 -30.87 -24.63 -8.53
CA ILE A 21 -29.71 -23.82 -8.91
C ILE A 21 -29.60 -23.84 -10.43
N ASN A 22 -29.86 -22.68 -11.06
CA ASN A 22 -29.69 -22.47 -12.48
C ASN A 22 -28.18 -22.38 -12.81
N THR A 23 -27.63 -23.46 -13.37
CA THR A 23 -26.27 -23.49 -13.92
C THR A 23 -26.29 -22.84 -15.30
N ASN A 24 -25.92 -21.56 -15.39
CA ASN A 24 -25.69 -20.89 -16.66
C ASN A 24 -24.41 -21.45 -17.33
N ASN A 25 -24.57 -22.46 -18.18
CA ASN A 25 -23.54 -22.90 -19.11
C ASN A 25 -23.47 -21.91 -20.29
N ASN A 26 -22.45 -21.06 -20.30
CA ASN A 26 -22.10 -20.22 -21.46
C ASN A 26 -21.47 -21.10 -22.56
N MET A 27 -22.30 -21.60 -23.47
CA MET A 27 -21.84 -22.23 -24.72
C MET A 27 -21.88 -21.21 -25.86
N THR A 28 -20.77 -21.02 -26.55
CA THR A 28 -20.73 -20.38 -27.88
C THR A 28 -20.19 -21.37 -28.90
N THR A 29 -20.98 -21.69 -29.90
CA THR A 29 -20.65 -22.64 -30.96
C THR A 29 -20.06 -21.92 -32.17
N THR A 30 -18.78 -22.15 -32.44
CA THR A 30 -18.20 -21.95 -33.78
C THR A 30 -17.42 -23.22 -34.17
N ASN A 31 -17.90 -23.88 -35.22
CA ASN A 31 -17.26 -25.01 -35.92
C ASN A 31 -16.78 -26.22 -35.09
N GLY A 32 -17.70 -26.91 -34.40
CA GLY A 32 -17.57 -28.34 -34.12
C GLY A 32 -16.44 -28.79 -33.17
N GLN A 33 -15.64 -27.87 -32.63
CA GLN A 33 -14.76 -28.12 -31.49
C GLN A 33 -15.36 -27.44 -30.26
N ILE A 34 -15.68 -28.22 -29.22
CA ILE A 34 -16.02 -27.69 -27.90
C ILE A 34 -14.72 -27.08 -27.34
N SER A 35 -14.47 -25.81 -27.65
CA SER A 35 -13.44 -25.04 -26.96
C SER A 35 -13.97 -24.76 -25.55
N MET A 36 -13.65 -25.63 -24.59
CA MET A 36 -13.79 -25.25 -23.18
C MET A 36 -13.01 -23.94 -23.01
N HIS A 37 -13.70 -22.87 -22.63
CA HIS A 37 -13.04 -21.61 -22.33
C HIS A 37 -12.09 -21.85 -21.15
N SER A 38 -10.80 -22.01 -21.44
CA SER A 38 -9.78 -22.29 -20.44
C SER A 38 -9.32 -20.99 -19.83
N TYR A 39 -9.42 -20.88 -18.51
CA TYR A 39 -8.90 -19.74 -17.77
C TYR A 39 -7.44 -20.00 -17.37
N GLY A 40 -6.56 -19.04 -17.60
CA GLY A 40 -5.16 -19.11 -17.20
C GLY A 40 -4.21 -19.70 -18.24
N ILE A 41 -2.94 -19.82 -17.86
CA ILE A 41 -1.86 -20.35 -18.71
C ILE A 41 -1.58 -21.85 -18.52
N THR A 42 -2.29 -22.49 -17.59
CA THR A 42 -2.19 -23.92 -17.31
C THR A 42 -3.58 -24.51 -17.12
N PRO A 43 -3.76 -25.83 -17.32
CA PRO A 43 -4.98 -26.52 -16.90
C PRO A 43 -5.29 -26.31 -15.40
N PRO A 44 -6.57 -26.41 -14.99
CA PRO A 44 -6.95 -26.38 -13.59
C PRO A 44 -6.37 -27.58 -12.84
N ILE A 45 -6.05 -27.40 -11.56
CA ILE A 45 -5.56 -28.49 -10.70
C ILE A 45 -6.70 -29.48 -10.39
N THR A 46 -7.91 -28.96 -10.21
CA THR A 46 -9.12 -29.77 -10.02
C THR A 46 -10.36 -29.02 -10.48
N MET A 47 -11.32 -29.78 -11.01
CA MET A 47 -12.65 -29.30 -11.38
C MET A 47 -13.71 -29.65 -10.32
N LYS A 48 -13.31 -30.23 -9.17
CA LYS A 48 -14.25 -30.64 -8.12
C LYS A 48 -14.99 -29.41 -7.55
N GLY A 49 -16.31 -29.52 -7.42
CA GLY A 49 -17.13 -28.55 -6.68
C GLY A 49 -16.98 -28.69 -5.16
N PRO A 50 -17.63 -27.80 -4.38
CA PRO A 50 -17.56 -27.82 -2.92
C PRO A 50 -18.29 -29.03 -2.31
N ASP A 51 -17.76 -29.54 -1.21
CA ASP A 51 -18.49 -30.44 -0.31
C ASP A 51 -19.36 -29.60 0.67
N PRO A 52 -20.37 -30.18 1.34
CA PRO A 52 -21.22 -29.44 2.29
C PRO A 52 -20.46 -28.72 3.40
N SER A 53 -19.34 -29.30 3.88
CA SER A 53 -18.46 -28.67 4.86
C SER A 53 -17.76 -27.41 4.34
N ASP A 54 -17.45 -27.35 3.04
CA ASP A 54 -16.84 -26.17 2.42
C ASP A 54 -17.83 -25.00 2.35
N ILE A 55 -19.12 -25.31 2.17
CA ILE A 55 -20.20 -24.32 2.17
C ILE A 55 -20.35 -23.72 3.56
N ILE A 56 -20.46 -24.56 4.60
CA ILE A 56 -20.54 -24.11 6.00
C ILE A 56 -19.32 -23.23 6.35
N ALA A 57 -18.11 -23.69 6.02
CA ALA A 57 -16.90 -22.91 6.28
C ALA A 57 -16.87 -21.58 5.51
N THR A 58 -17.54 -21.49 4.35
CA THR A 58 -17.68 -20.24 3.58
C THR A 58 -18.67 -19.30 4.26
N ASP A 59 -19.79 -19.81 4.77
CA ASP A 59 -20.76 -19.00 5.52
C ASP A 59 -20.11 -18.41 6.79
N ASP A 60 -19.35 -19.23 7.53
CA ASP A 60 -18.59 -18.80 8.72
C ASP A 60 -17.55 -17.72 8.37
N LEU A 61 -16.88 -17.86 7.22
CA LEU A 61 -15.92 -16.87 6.72
C LEU A 61 -16.63 -15.54 6.45
N GLU A 62 -17.77 -15.57 5.77
CA GLU A 62 -18.52 -14.36 5.45
C GLU A 62 -19.07 -13.66 6.68
N GLU A 63 -19.58 -14.42 7.67
CA GLU A 63 -20.00 -13.88 8.96
C GLU A 63 -18.83 -13.21 9.69
N SER A 64 -17.66 -13.88 9.72
CA SER A 64 -16.46 -13.30 10.30
C SER A 64 -16.07 -11.99 9.61
N LEU A 65 -16.10 -11.91 8.28
CA LEU A 65 -15.80 -10.69 7.53
C LEU A 65 -16.78 -9.55 7.84
N ARG A 66 -18.08 -9.85 8.04
CA ARG A 66 -19.09 -8.84 8.40
C ARG A 66 -18.79 -8.19 9.76
N SER A 67 -18.16 -8.92 10.69
CA SER A 67 -17.79 -8.40 12.01
C SER A 67 -16.70 -7.31 12.01
N TYR A 68 -15.96 -7.15 10.91
CA TYR A 68 -14.85 -6.19 10.78
C TYR A 68 -15.24 -4.84 10.13
N ASP A 69 -16.54 -4.50 10.08
CA ASP A 69 -17.10 -3.28 9.43
C ASP A 69 -16.52 -3.06 8.01
N TYR A 70 -16.26 -4.17 7.32
CA TYR A 70 -15.54 -4.17 6.05
C TYR A 70 -16.45 -3.81 4.86
N PHE A 71 -17.76 -4.07 4.99
CA PHE A 71 -18.76 -3.85 3.94
C PHE A 71 -19.38 -2.46 4.08
N GLU A 72 -19.56 -1.77 2.96
CA GLU A 72 -20.28 -0.51 2.91
C GLU A 72 -21.79 -0.70 3.04
N SER A 73 -22.44 0.32 3.61
CA SER A 73 -23.89 0.43 3.62
C SER A 73 -24.42 0.87 2.25
N ASP A 74 -25.69 0.56 1.98
CA ASP A 74 -26.37 1.02 0.75
C ASP A 74 -26.38 2.56 0.62
N ALA A 75 -26.39 3.28 1.75
CA ALA A 75 -26.33 4.73 1.78
C ALA A 75 -24.95 5.27 1.34
N GLU A 76 -23.86 4.65 1.79
CA GLU A 76 -22.50 5.00 1.35
C GLU A 76 -22.32 4.68 -0.13
N LEU A 77 -22.84 3.54 -0.60
CA LEU A 77 -22.81 3.20 -2.02
C LEU A 77 -23.57 4.22 -2.88
N ALA A 78 -24.75 4.65 -2.43
CA ALA A 78 -25.53 5.69 -3.11
C ALA A 78 -24.79 7.03 -3.15
N LEU A 79 -24.13 7.43 -2.06
CA LEU A 79 -23.31 8.63 -2.01
C LEU A 79 -22.15 8.58 -3.01
N ARG A 80 -21.45 7.44 -3.12
CA ARG A 80 -20.39 7.25 -4.14
C ARG A 80 -20.93 7.40 -5.55
N VAL A 81 -22.12 6.87 -5.84
CA VAL A 81 -22.76 7.02 -7.16
C VAL A 81 -23.09 8.49 -7.45
N ASP A 82 -23.60 9.24 -6.45
CA ASP A 82 -23.88 10.66 -6.59
C ASP A 82 -22.62 11.49 -6.85
N VAL A 83 -21.54 11.26 -6.08
CA VAL A 83 -20.24 11.91 -6.28
C VAL A 83 -19.69 11.64 -7.68
N MET A 84 -19.76 10.39 -8.17
CA MET A 84 -19.30 10.06 -9.51
C MET A 84 -20.14 10.73 -10.61
N SER A 85 -21.45 10.87 -10.39
CA SER A 85 -22.37 11.57 -11.31
C SER A 85 -22.05 13.08 -11.37
N LYS A 86 -21.86 13.72 -10.21
CA LYS A 86 -21.43 15.13 -10.13
C LYS A 86 -20.09 15.34 -10.82
N LEU A 87 -19.11 14.47 -10.55
CA LEU A 87 -17.79 14.54 -11.17
C LEU A 87 -17.87 14.40 -12.69
N ASP A 88 -18.65 13.44 -13.21
CA ASP A 88 -18.84 13.30 -14.66
C ASP A 88 -19.43 14.59 -15.26
N GLY A 89 -20.45 15.18 -14.63
CA GLY A 89 -21.01 16.47 -15.05
C GLY A 89 -19.98 17.60 -15.10
N LEU A 90 -19.10 17.70 -14.10
CA LEU A 90 -18.00 18.67 -14.09
C LEU A 90 -17.01 18.42 -15.24
N VAL A 91 -16.67 17.16 -15.51
CA VAL A 91 -15.77 16.78 -16.60
C VAL A 91 -16.37 17.13 -17.97
N GLN A 92 -17.65 16.81 -18.21
CA GLN A 92 -18.31 17.13 -19.48
C GLN A 92 -18.32 18.64 -19.72
N LYS A 93 -18.70 19.43 -18.71
CA LYS A 93 -18.70 20.89 -18.79
C LYS A 93 -17.30 21.45 -19.04
N TRP A 94 -16.31 20.96 -18.28
CA TRP A 94 -14.93 21.40 -18.42
C TRP A 94 -14.36 21.13 -19.82
N ILE A 95 -14.56 19.93 -20.36
CA ILE A 95 -14.08 19.57 -21.71
C ILE A 95 -14.73 20.45 -22.78
N ARG A 96 -16.03 20.74 -22.66
CA ARG A 96 -16.73 21.67 -23.54
C ARG A 96 -16.12 23.07 -23.48
N ASP A 97 -15.92 23.60 -22.28
CA ASP A 97 -15.40 24.96 -22.07
C ASP A 97 -13.97 25.11 -22.61
N VAL A 98 -13.09 24.11 -22.37
CA VAL A 98 -11.74 24.08 -22.94
C VAL A 98 -11.77 23.93 -24.47
N SER A 99 -12.70 23.14 -25.00
CA SER A 99 -12.86 22.99 -26.46
C SER A 99 -13.18 24.34 -27.12
N ILE A 100 -14.10 25.11 -26.54
CA ILE A 100 -14.44 26.46 -27.00
C ILE A 100 -13.24 27.40 -26.88
N ALA A 101 -12.53 27.37 -25.75
CA ALA A 101 -11.32 28.18 -25.52
C ALA A 101 -10.21 27.87 -26.53
N LYS A 102 -10.16 26.64 -27.06
CA LYS A 102 -9.24 26.21 -28.13
C LYS A 102 -9.80 26.45 -29.55
N ASN A 103 -10.80 27.33 -29.68
CA ASN A 103 -11.43 27.74 -30.94
C ASN A 103 -12.14 26.60 -31.70
N ILE A 104 -12.58 25.54 -31.00
CA ILE A 104 -13.49 24.55 -31.59
C ILE A 104 -14.89 25.18 -31.66
N PRO A 105 -15.58 25.13 -32.82
CA PRO A 105 -16.93 25.69 -32.96
C PRO A 105 -17.89 25.15 -31.89
N ILE A 106 -18.77 26.00 -31.35
CA ILE A 106 -19.68 25.66 -30.24
C ILE A 106 -20.49 24.38 -30.56
N GLU A 107 -21.04 24.28 -31.76
CA GLU A 107 -21.80 23.11 -32.22
C GLU A 107 -20.98 21.81 -32.15
N THR A 108 -19.68 21.89 -32.46
CA THR A 108 -18.78 20.74 -32.33
C THR A 108 -18.42 20.50 -30.86
N ALA A 109 -18.10 21.55 -30.10
CA ALA A 109 -17.77 21.45 -28.68
C ALA A 109 -18.89 20.83 -27.85
N ASP A 110 -20.16 21.09 -28.19
CA ASP A 110 -21.33 20.49 -27.55
C ASP A 110 -21.42 18.96 -27.75
N THR A 111 -20.76 18.42 -28.79
CA THR A 111 -20.69 16.97 -29.07
C THR A 111 -19.42 16.31 -28.54
N VAL A 112 -18.43 17.10 -28.13
CA VAL A 112 -17.16 16.59 -27.60
C VAL A 112 -17.35 16.25 -26.13
N THR A 113 -17.25 14.97 -25.81
CA THR A 113 -17.39 14.45 -24.45
C THR A 113 -16.10 13.82 -23.93
N GLY A 114 -15.97 13.75 -22.62
CA GLY A 114 -15.01 12.90 -21.93
C GLY A 114 -15.67 11.68 -21.31
N ARG A 115 -14.88 10.85 -20.65
CA ARG A 115 -15.40 9.75 -19.83
C ARG A 115 -14.70 9.67 -18.50
N VAL A 116 -15.48 9.40 -17.46
CA VAL A 116 -14.97 9.06 -16.14
C VAL A 116 -15.14 7.56 -15.93
N HIS A 117 -14.04 6.86 -15.68
CA HIS A 117 -14.00 5.43 -15.38
C HIS A 117 -13.48 5.21 -13.97
N THR A 118 -14.15 4.36 -13.20
CA THR A 118 -13.57 3.88 -11.94
C THR A 118 -12.67 2.68 -12.19
N PHE A 119 -11.62 2.53 -11.38
CA PHE A 119 -10.76 1.35 -11.38
C PHE A 119 -10.47 0.89 -9.95
N GLY A 120 -9.44 0.07 -9.80
CA GLY A 120 -8.95 -0.34 -8.48
C GLY A 120 -9.98 -1.13 -7.68
N SER A 121 -9.97 -0.94 -6.36
CA SER A 121 -10.77 -1.76 -5.45
C SER A 121 -12.27 -1.51 -5.58
N TYR A 122 -12.66 -0.27 -5.92
CA TYR A 122 -14.05 0.09 -6.17
C TYR A 122 -14.61 -0.65 -7.39
N ARG A 123 -13.90 -0.60 -8.53
CA ARG A 123 -14.28 -1.30 -9.76
C ARG A 123 -14.34 -2.82 -9.60
N LEU A 124 -13.43 -3.40 -8.83
CA LEU A 124 -13.43 -4.83 -8.52
C LEU A 124 -14.57 -5.24 -7.56
N GLY A 125 -15.27 -4.28 -6.93
CA GLY A 125 -16.33 -4.53 -5.96
C GLY A 125 -15.83 -5.03 -4.60
N VAL A 126 -14.57 -4.76 -4.25
CA VAL A 126 -13.90 -5.22 -3.02
C VAL A 126 -13.30 -4.07 -2.21
N HIS A 127 -13.82 -2.86 -2.41
CA HIS A 127 -13.50 -1.70 -1.59
C HIS A 127 -13.98 -1.95 -0.15
N SER A 128 -13.25 -1.40 0.80
CA SER A 128 -13.66 -1.38 2.21
C SER A 128 -14.39 -0.08 2.49
N LYS A 129 -15.15 -0.04 3.59
CA LYS A 129 -15.68 1.20 4.14
C LYS A 129 -14.61 2.28 4.27
N GLY A 130 -14.94 3.50 3.88
CA GLY A 130 -14.00 4.64 3.84
C GLY A 130 -12.88 4.51 2.79
N GLY A 131 -12.96 3.53 1.88
CA GLY A 131 -11.97 3.40 0.80
C GLY A 131 -12.04 4.56 -0.20
N ASP A 132 -10.91 4.86 -0.82
CA ASP A 132 -10.80 5.81 -1.92
C ASP A 132 -11.52 5.33 -3.20
N ILE A 133 -11.88 6.27 -4.08
CA ILE A 133 -12.28 5.96 -5.46
C ILE A 133 -11.18 6.36 -6.42
N ASP A 134 -10.48 5.32 -6.88
CA ASP A 134 -9.60 5.37 -8.05
C ASP A 134 -10.39 5.72 -9.31
N THR A 135 -10.13 6.90 -9.88
CA THR A 135 -10.88 7.47 -10.99
C THR A 135 -9.96 7.82 -12.16
N LEU A 136 -10.37 7.50 -13.38
CA LEU A 136 -9.66 7.82 -14.62
C LEU A 136 -10.53 8.73 -15.48
N LEU A 137 -10.04 9.94 -15.73
CA LEU A 137 -10.60 10.87 -16.71
C LEU A 137 -9.95 10.63 -18.07
N ILE A 138 -10.77 10.25 -19.04
CA ILE A 138 -10.40 10.05 -20.43
C ILE A 138 -10.90 11.23 -21.26
N ALA A 139 -9.98 11.91 -21.93
CA ALA A 139 -10.27 13.10 -22.72
C ALA A 139 -9.79 12.97 -24.18
N PRO A 140 -10.41 13.72 -25.11
CA PRO A 140 -9.99 13.75 -26.51
C PRO A 140 -8.65 14.48 -26.71
N ARG A 141 -8.07 14.34 -27.90
CA ARG A 141 -6.69 14.72 -28.24
C ARG A 141 -6.33 16.19 -28.00
N HIS A 142 -7.31 17.09 -28.01
CA HIS A 142 -7.08 18.52 -27.83
C HIS A 142 -7.13 18.96 -26.38
N ILE A 143 -7.47 18.07 -25.44
CA ILE A 143 -7.42 18.37 -24.00
C ILE A 143 -6.08 17.93 -23.46
N ASP A 144 -5.25 18.88 -23.04
CA ASP A 144 -3.88 18.61 -22.63
C ASP A 144 -3.79 18.30 -21.14
N ARG A 145 -2.73 17.60 -20.74
CA ARG A 145 -2.45 17.31 -19.32
C ARG A 145 -2.26 18.60 -18.51
N THR A 146 -1.75 19.65 -19.13
CA THR A 146 -1.66 20.98 -18.52
C THR A 146 -3.05 21.54 -18.23
N ASP A 147 -4.04 21.34 -19.10
CA ASP A 147 -5.42 21.78 -18.84
C ASP A 147 -6.00 21.06 -17.63
N PHE A 148 -5.70 19.76 -17.48
CA PHE A 148 -6.11 18.94 -16.34
C PHE A 148 -5.53 19.45 -15.01
N PHE A 149 -4.25 19.81 -14.96
CA PHE A 149 -3.64 20.32 -13.73
C PHE A 149 -3.83 21.83 -13.49
N THR A 150 -4.38 22.56 -14.45
CA THR A 150 -4.67 24.00 -14.32
C THR A 150 -6.18 24.26 -14.29
N THR A 151 -6.81 24.31 -15.46
CA THR A 151 -8.22 24.70 -15.60
C THR A 151 -9.20 23.74 -14.92
N PHE A 152 -8.93 22.42 -14.91
CA PHE A 152 -9.78 21.46 -14.20
C PHE A 152 -9.59 21.55 -12.67
N MET A 153 -8.36 21.77 -12.20
CA MET A 153 -8.11 22.08 -10.78
C MET A 153 -8.91 23.32 -10.34
N ASP A 154 -9.00 24.35 -11.19
CA ASP A 154 -9.82 25.53 -10.90
C ASP A 154 -11.32 25.23 -10.89
N VAL A 155 -11.79 24.31 -11.73
CA VAL A 155 -13.19 23.81 -11.70
C VAL A 155 -13.48 23.12 -10.38
N LEU A 156 -12.60 22.22 -9.93
CA LEU A 156 -12.74 21.50 -8.66
C LEU A 156 -12.69 22.45 -7.46
N ARG A 157 -11.76 23.41 -7.44
CA ARG A 157 -11.60 24.37 -6.32
C ARG A 157 -12.83 25.27 -6.11
N ARG A 158 -13.67 25.44 -7.13
CA ARG A 158 -14.91 26.23 -7.05
C ARG A 158 -16.09 25.45 -6.46
N GLN A 159 -15.98 24.15 -6.27
CA GLN A 159 -17.05 23.35 -5.68
C GLN A 159 -16.98 23.43 -4.15
N SER A 160 -18.12 23.66 -3.50
CA SER A 160 -18.21 23.72 -2.03
C SER A 160 -17.95 22.38 -1.35
N GLU A 161 -18.20 21.29 -2.09
CA GLU A 161 -18.10 19.90 -1.68
C GLU A 161 -16.65 19.38 -1.68
N VAL A 162 -15.73 20.14 -2.28
CA VAL A 162 -14.33 19.74 -2.49
C VAL A 162 -13.43 20.30 -1.39
N CYS A 163 -12.73 19.40 -0.71
CA CYS A 163 -11.69 19.68 0.28
C CYS A 163 -10.38 18.95 -0.08
N ASP A 164 -9.28 19.28 0.59
CA ASP A 164 -7.98 18.60 0.49
C ASP A 164 -7.43 18.46 -0.94
N LEU A 165 -7.79 19.40 -1.83
CA LEU A 165 -7.45 19.37 -3.24
C LEU A 165 -5.96 19.63 -3.46
N ARG A 166 -5.26 18.65 -4.07
CA ARG A 166 -3.84 18.74 -4.41
C ARG A 166 -3.52 18.04 -5.72
N ALA A 167 -2.54 18.58 -6.45
CA ALA A 167 -2.00 17.99 -7.67
C ALA A 167 -0.62 17.38 -7.41
N ILE A 168 -0.40 16.16 -7.92
CA ILE A 168 0.89 15.47 -7.85
C ILE A 168 1.34 15.15 -9.27
N GLU A 169 1.97 16.12 -9.92
CA GLU A 169 2.32 16.06 -11.35
C GLU A 169 3.56 15.20 -11.65
N ASP A 170 4.54 15.21 -10.74
CA ASP A 170 5.85 14.55 -10.90
C ASP A 170 5.84 13.06 -10.49
N ALA A 171 4.67 12.54 -10.09
CA ALA A 171 4.52 11.13 -9.77
C ALA A 171 4.70 10.21 -11.00
N PHE A 172 5.01 8.93 -10.75
CA PHE A 172 5.12 7.92 -11.81
C PHE A 172 3.85 7.83 -12.68
N VAL A 173 2.69 8.01 -12.04
CA VAL A 173 1.39 8.28 -12.67
C VAL A 173 0.86 9.59 -12.08
N PRO A 174 0.81 10.68 -12.86
CA PRO A 174 0.31 11.97 -12.38
C PRO A 174 -1.16 11.88 -11.93
N VAL A 175 -1.48 12.49 -10.79
CA VAL A 175 -2.79 12.35 -10.12
C VAL A 175 -3.23 13.65 -9.45
N ILE A 176 -4.53 13.94 -9.47
CA ILE A 176 -5.17 14.91 -8.58
C ILE A 176 -5.81 14.13 -7.43
N LYS A 177 -5.55 14.54 -6.19
CA LYS A 177 -6.18 13.97 -5.01
C LYS A 177 -7.10 15.02 -4.38
N LEU A 178 -8.28 14.60 -3.93
CA LEU A 178 -9.22 15.46 -3.23
C LEU A 178 -10.17 14.65 -2.36
N THR A 179 -10.91 15.34 -1.48
CA THR A 179 -12.07 14.82 -0.79
C THR A 179 -13.32 15.49 -1.39
N PHE A 180 -14.28 14.73 -1.90
CA PHE A 180 -15.54 15.23 -2.47
C PHE A 180 -16.71 14.68 -1.66
N ASP A 181 -17.51 15.55 -1.02
CA ASP A 181 -18.62 15.14 -0.13
C ASP A 181 -18.18 14.11 0.94
N GLY A 182 -16.94 14.24 1.43
CA GLY A 182 -16.34 13.33 2.41
C GLY A 182 -15.73 12.03 1.84
N ILE A 183 -15.76 11.83 0.52
CA ILE A 183 -15.15 10.66 -0.15
C ILE A 183 -13.82 11.06 -0.77
N GLU A 184 -12.76 10.32 -0.43
CA GLU A 184 -11.44 10.49 -1.06
C GLU A 184 -11.45 10.02 -2.52
N LEU A 185 -10.98 10.87 -3.42
CA LEU A 185 -10.87 10.63 -4.86
C LEU A 185 -9.43 10.79 -5.33
N ASP A 186 -8.95 9.79 -6.08
CA ASP A 186 -7.70 9.82 -6.82
C ASP A 186 -8.02 9.88 -8.32
N ILE A 187 -7.87 11.06 -8.93
CA ILE A 187 -8.22 11.29 -10.34
C ILE A 187 -6.96 11.26 -11.21
N LEU A 188 -6.85 10.24 -12.05
CA LEU A 188 -5.87 10.10 -13.12
C LEU A 188 -6.38 10.70 -14.42
N PHE A 189 -5.46 11.05 -15.31
CA PHE A 189 -5.77 11.63 -16.61
C PHE A 189 -5.10 10.91 -17.78
N ALA A 190 -5.90 10.54 -18.77
CA ALA A 190 -5.44 10.02 -20.05
C ALA A 190 -6.08 10.79 -21.22
N ARG A 191 -5.21 11.28 -22.11
CA ARG A 191 -5.59 11.90 -23.37
C ARG A 191 -5.46 10.88 -24.49
N LEU A 192 -6.53 10.61 -25.22
CA LEU A 192 -6.50 9.69 -26.35
C LEU A 192 -6.19 10.41 -27.66
N ALA A 193 -5.66 9.68 -28.64
CA ALA A 193 -5.44 10.17 -30.00
C ALA A 193 -6.74 10.24 -30.85
N LEU A 194 -7.87 10.60 -30.22
CA LEU A 194 -9.19 10.68 -30.83
C LEU A 194 -9.74 12.11 -30.73
N SER A 195 -10.44 12.59 -31.76
CA SER A 195 -11.08 13.93 -31.74
C SER A 195 -12.30 14.00 -30.81
N THR A 196 -12.98 12.87 -30.64
CA THR A 196 -14.13 12.68 -29.74
C THR A 196 -14.02 11.30 -29.10
N ILE A 197 -14.64 11.10 -27.94
CA ILE A 197 -14.68 9.80 -27.26
C ILE A 197 -15.99 9.10 -27.61
N PRO A 198 -15.98 8.02 -28.43
CA PRO A 198 -17.22 7.37 -28.88
C PRO A 198 -18.03 6.78 -27.74
N SER A 199 -19.36 6.66 -27.89
CA SER A 199 -20.24 5.95 -26.96
C SER A 199 -19.93 4.45 -26.83
N THR A 200 -19.30 3.88 -27.86
CA THR A 200 -18.85 2.47 -27.93
C THR A 200 -17.40 2.24 -27.46
N PHE A 201 -16.75 3.25 -26.89
CA PHE A 201 -15.36 3.16 -26.45
C PHE A 201 -15.15 2.02 -25.42
N ASP A 202 -14.24 1.09 -25.74
CA ASP A 202 -13.84 -0.02 -24.88
C ASP A 202 -12.35 0.08 -24.54
N LEU A 203 -12.05 0.04 -23.24
CA LEU A 203 -10.69 0.09 -22.72
C LEU A 203 -9.89 -1.18 -23.03
N LYS A 204 -10.55 -2.28 -23.39
CA LYS A 204 -9.91 -3.58 -23.65
C LYS A 204 -9.09 -3.62 -24.93
N ASP A 205 -9.40 -2.79 -25.93
CA ASP A 205 -8.67 -2.80 -27.19
C ASP A 205 -7.27 -2.19 -27.00
N ASP A 206 -6.21 -2.95 -27.25
CA ASP A 206 -4.83 -2.47 -27.17
C ASP A 206 -4.56 -1.31 -28.14
N LYS A 207 -5.31 -1.21 -29.26
CA LYS A 207 -5.14 -0.16 -30.27
C LYS A 207 -5.34 1.25 -29.71
N ILE A 208 -6.08 1.41 -28.62
CA ILE A 208 -6.29 2.72 -27.99
C ILE A 208 -4.97 3.30 -27.45
N LEU A 209 -3.94 2.46 -27.26
CA LEU A 209 -2.63 2.87 -26.75
C LEU A 209 -1.69 3.36 -27.86
N LEU A 210 -2.05 3.19 -29.13
CA LEU A 210 -1.21 3.56 -30.26
C LEU A 210 -0.90 5.07 -30.23
N ASN A 211 0.38 5.42 -30.32
CA ASN A 211 0.89 6.80 -30.30
C ASN A 211 0.53 7.61 -29.04
N LEU A 212 0.18 6.95 -27.93
CA LEU A 212 0.02 7.63 -26.65
C LEU A 212 1.36 7.86 -25.96
N ASP A 213 1.46 8.94 -25.21
CA ASP A 213 2.60 9.13 -24.32
C ASP A 213 2.57 8.13 -23.16
N GLN A 214 3.75 7.84 -22.63
CA GLN A 214 3.94 6.84 -21.58
C GLN A 214 3.12 7.12 -20.31
N ARG A 215 2.83 8.39 -19.99
CA ARG A 215 2.03 8.76 -18.80
C ARG A 215 0.56 8.40 -19.02
N CYS A 216 0.00 8.68 -20.20
CA CYS A 216 -1.36 8.26 -20.56
C CYS A 216 -1.51 6.72 -20.52
N VAL A 217 -0.55 5.97 -21.04
CA VAL A 217 -0.58 4.50 -21.00
C VAL A 217 -0.60 3.98 -19.56
N ARG A 218 0.22 4.56 -18.68
CA ARG A 218 0.21 4.19 -17.25
C ARG A 218 -1.12 4.49 -16.58
N SER A 219 -1.73 5.64 -16.87
CA SER A 219 -3.05 6.02 -16.34
C SER A 219 -4.17 5.08 -16.81
N LEU A 220 -4.15 4.67 -18.09
CA LEU A 220 -5.13 3.71 -18.64
C LEU A 220 -4.97 2.30 -18.06
N ASN A 221 -3.75 1.92 -17.69
CA ASN A 221 -3.46 0.55 -17.30
C ASN A 221 -4.20 0.10 -16.03
N GLY A 222 -4.46 1.02 -15.08
CA GLY A 222 -5.22 0.72 -13.86
C GLY A 222 -6.61 0.15 -14.16
N SER A 223 -7.37 0.82 -15.03
CA SER A 223 -8.70 0.37 -15.47
C SER A 223 -8.63 -0.91 -16.30
N ARG A 224 -7.68 -0.98 -17.24
CA ARG A 224 -7.52 -2.13 -18.13
C ARG A 224 -7.20 -3.40 -17.36
N VAL A 225 -6.31 -3.33 -16.37
CA VAL A 225 -5.95 -4.47 -15.52
C VAL A 225 -7.14 -4.95 -14.69
N ALA A 226 -7.91 -4.03 -14.09
CA ALA A 226 -9.08 -4.41 -13.29
C ALA A 226 -10.12 -5.16 -14.14
N ASP A 227 -10.44 -4.64 -15.34
CA ASP A 227 -11.39 -5.28 -16.25
C ASP A 227 -10.87 -6.63 -16.78
N GLU A 228 -9.58 -6.74 -17.07
CA GLU A 228 -8.94 -8.02 -17.45
C GLU A 228 -9.03 -9.07 -16.34
N ILE A 229 -8.72 -8.70 -15.10
CA ILE A 229 -8.84 -9.63 -13.94
C ILE A 229 -10.26 -10.19 -13.86
N LEU A 230 -11.30 -9.34 -13.99
CA LEU A 230 -12.70 -9.76 -13.92
C LEU A 230 -13.13 -10.64 -15.11
N ASN A 231 -12.44 -10.60 -16.23
CA ASN A 231 -12.68 -11.48 -17.39
C ASN A 231 -11.89 -12.79 -17.29
N LEU A 232 -10.83 -12.83 -16.48
CA LEU A 232 -9.92 -13.97 -16.34
C LEU A 232 -10.24 -14.88 -15.15
N VAL A 233 -11.34 -14.62 -14.44
CA VAL A 233 -11.82 -15.46 -13.33
C VAL A 233 -13.11 -16.21 -13.71
N PRO A 234 -13.25 -17.49 -13.33
CA PRO A 234 -14.43 -18.30 -13.67
C PRO A 234 -15.69 -17.89 -12.91
N ASN A 235 -15.57 -17.48 -11.65
CA ASN A 235 -16.68 -16.99 -10.84
C ASN A 235 -16.31 -15.66 -10.16
N ARG A 236 -17.01 -14.59 -10.52
CA ARG A 236 -16.73 -13.22 -10.03
C ARG A 236 -17.10 -13.04 -8.56
N GLU A 237 -18.19 -13.63 -8.09
CA GLU A 237 -18.64 -13.44 -6.70
C GLU A 237 -17.73 -14.21 -5.74
N THR A 238 -17.36 -15.45 -6.07
CA THR A 238 -16.41 -16.22 -5.27
C THR A 238 -15.02 -15.56 -5.27
N PHE A 239 -14.58 -15.01 -6.41
CA PHE A 239 -13.36 -14.21 -6.49
C PHE A 239 -13.40 -13.01 -5.54
N LYS A 240 -14.48 -12.22 -5.56
CA LYS A 240 -14.65 -11.07 -4.68
C LYS A 240 -14.62 -11.46 -3.20
N SER A 241 -15.39 -12.48 -2.81
CA SER A 241 -15.43 -12.95 -1.41
C SER A 241 -14.04 -13.40 -0.93
N THR A 242 -13.34 -14.19 -1.73
CA THR A 242 -11.95 -14.63 -1.45
C THR A 242 -11.00 -13.43 -1.35
N LEU A 243 -11.08 -12.48 -2.29
CA LEU A 243 -10.21 -11.31 -2.31
C LEU A 243 -10.43 -10.39 -1.10
N ARG A 244 -11.68 -10.25 -0.61
CA ARG A 244 -11.95 -9.49 0.62
C ARG A 244 -11.24 -10.13 1.83
N ALA A 245 -11.31 -11.45 1.97
CA ALA A 245 -10.61 -12.18 3.02
C ALA A 245 -9.08 -11.99 2.95
N ILE A 246 -8.49 -12.17 1.76
CA ILE A 246 -7.04 -12.00 1.58
C ILE A 246 -6.59 -10.55 1.80
N LYS A 247 -7.38 -9.55 1.36
CA LYS A 247 -7.07 -8.14 1.63
C LYS A 247 -7.12 -7.81 3.12
N LEU A 248 -8.14 -8.27 3.83
CA LEU A 248 -8.24 -8.07 5.27
C LEU A 248 -7.07 -8.73 6.00
N TRP A 249 -6.77 -9.99 5.67
CA TRP A 249 -5.61 -10.70 6.20
C TRP A 249 -4.31 -9.94 5.92
N ALA A 250 -4.06 -9.51 4.68
CA ALA A 250 -2.84 -8.80 4.31
C ALA A 250 -2.71 -7.47 5.07
N LYS A 251 -3.79 -6.68 5.19
CA LYS A 251 -3.81 -5.44 5.96
C LYS A 251 -3.52 -5.69 7.45
N LYS A 252 -4.22 -6.65 8.07
CA LYS A 252 -4.04 -6.97 9.49
C LYS A 252 -2.65 -7.53 9.82
N ASN A 253 -1.91 -8.00 8.82
CA ASN A 253 -0.56 -8.53 8.99
C ASN A 253 0.55 -7.59 8.46
N GLY A 254 0.23 -6.35 8.11
CA GLY A 254 1.21 -5.35 7.66
C GLY A 254 1.81 -5.62 6.27
N LEU A 255 1.12 -6.41 5.42
CA LEU A 255 1.60 -6.83 4.10
C LEU A 255 0.99 -6.02 2.94
N TYR A 256 0.31 -4.92 3.24
CA TYR A 256 -0.47 -4.15 2.27
C TYR A 256 0.12 -2.75 2.05
N SER A 257 1.21 -2.66 1.28
CA SER A 257 1.76 -1.38 0.79
C SER A 257 2.80 -1.58 -0.31
N ASN A 258 2.48 -1.20 -1.55
CA ASN A 258 3.46 -1.28 -2.66
C ASN A 258 4.62 -0.28 -2.49
N ALA A 259 4.36 0.90 -1.90
CA ALA A 259 5.39 1.92 -1.68
C ALA A 259 6.48 1.42 -0.72
N LEU A 260 6.10 0.63 0.28
CA LEU A 260 6.98 0.05 1.28
C LEU A 260 7.60 -1.30 0.87
N GLY A 261 7.36 -1.75 -0.37
CA GLY A 261 7.92 -3.00 -0.90
C GLY A 261 7.14 -4.26 -0.55
N PHE A 262 5.90 -4.12 -0.07
CA PHE A 262 4.92 -5.21 0.04
C PHE A 262 3.97 -5.20 -1.17
N PHE A 263 2.87 -5.96 -1.09
CA PHE A 263 1.92 -6.06 -2.19
C PHE A 263 0.82 -4.99 -2.08
N GLY A 264 0.52 -4.34 -3.20
CA GLY A 264 -0.66 -3.49 -3.35
C GLY A 264 -1.93 -4.29 -3.68
N GLY A 265 -3.07 -3.59 -3.71
CA GLY A 265 -4.37 -4.22 -3.93
C GLY A 265 -4.50 -5.01 -5.24
N VAL A 266 -3.94 -4.48 -6.33
CA VAL A 266 -3.96 -5.16 -7.64
C VAL A 266 -3.13 -6.45 -7.64
N THR A 267 -2.01 -6.48 -6.91
CA THR A 267 -1.19 -7.68 -6.77
C THR A 267 -1.96 -8.79 -6.05
N TRP A 268 -2.60 -8.47 -4.92
CA TRP A 268 -3.45 -9.43 -4.21
C TRP A 268 -4.61 -9.92 -5.07
N ALA A 269 -5.23 -9.03 -5.87
CA ALA A 269 -6.28 -9.40 -6.81
C ALA A 269 -5.78 -10.40 -7.87
N MET A 270 -4.61 -10.18 -8.44
CA MET A 270 -4.03 -11.12 -9.42
C MET A 270 -3.64 -12.46 -8.79
N LEU A 271 -3.06 -12.43 -7.58
CA LEU A 271 -2.72 -13.66 -6.87
C LEU A 271 -3.97 -14.50 -6.58
N VAL A 272 -5.07 -13.87 -6.13
CA VAL A 272 -6.35 -14.55 -5.91
C VAL A 272 -6.97 -15.03 -7.21
N ALA A 273 -6.96 -14.20 -8.26
CA ALA A 273 -7.48 -14.56 -9.57
C ALA A 273 -6.79 -15.82 -10.12
N ARG A 274 -5.48 -15.94 -9.95
CA ARG A 274 -4.74 -17.14 -10.36
C ARG A 274 -5.22 -18.39 -9.62
N ILE A 275 -5.55 -18.30 -8.34
CA ILE A 275 -6.10 -19.42 -7.58
C ILE A 275 -7.49 -19.79 -8.09
N CYS A 276 -8.34 -18.81 -8.41
CA CYS A 276 -9.63 -19.08 -9.04
C CYS A 276 -9.49 -19.82 -10.38
N GLN A 277 -8.47 -19.51 -11.19
CA GLN A 277 -8.19 -20.25 -12.44
C GLN A 277 -7.81 -21.72 -12.19
N LEU A 278 -7.06 -21.99 -11.12
CA LEU A 278 -6.61 -23.33 -10.77
C LEU A 278 -7.71 -24.19 -10.11
N TYR A 279 -8.73 -23.55 -9.52
CA TYR A 279 -9.83 -24.19 -8.78
C TYR A 279 -11.19 -23.57 -9.19
N PRO A 280 -11.64 -23.72 -10.44
CA PRO A 280 -12.73 -22.94 -11.01
C PRO A 280 -14.11 -23.15 -10.36
N ASN A 281 -14.33 -24.32 -9.75
CA ASN A 281 -15.60 -24.69 -9.13
C ASN A 281 -15.58 -24.62 -7.59
N ALA A 282 -14.48 -24.16 -6.98
CA ALA A 282 -14.35 -24.08 -5.53
C ALA A 282 -15.04 -22.84 -4.94
N VAL A 283 -15.46 -22.92 -3.68
CA VAL A 283 -16.05 -21.81 -2.90
C VAL A 283 -14.98 -21.01 -2.13
N ALA A 284 -15.35 -19.87 -1.56
CA ALA A 284 -14.40 -18.90 -1.02
C ALA A 284 -13.51 -19.48 0.09
N ALA A 285 -14.06 -20.24 1.05
CA ALA A 285 -13.25 -20.87 2.10
C ALA A 285 -12.16 -21.80 1.52
N THR A 286 -12.53 -22.65 0.56
CA THR A 286 -11.61 -23.53 -0.14
C THR A 286 -10.55 -22.73 -0.92
N LEU A 287 -10.94 -21.65 -1.61
CA LEU A 287 -10.01 -20.80 -2.34
C LEU A 287 -9.02 -20.07 -1.41
N VAL A 288 -9.45 -19.61 -0.23
CA VAL A 288 -8.55 -19.03 0.78
C VAL A 288 -7.53 -20.08 1.25
N HIS A 289 -7.94 -21.32 1.49
CA HIS A 289 -7.01 -22.42 1.80
C HIS A 289 -6.02 -22.71 0.68
N LYS A 290 -6.52 -22.81 -0.56
CA LYS A 290 -5.68 -23.05 -1.73
C LYS A 290 -4.73 -21.89 -2.01
N PHE A 291 -5.13 -20.67 -1.72
CA PHE A 291 -4.25 -19.50 -1.79
C PHE A 291 -3.01 -19.69 -0.92
N PHE A 292 -3.18 -19.98 0.36
CA PHE A 292 -2.05 -20.21 1.25
C PHE A 292 -1.25 -21.45 0.88
N THR A 293 -1.93 -22.53 0.48
CA THR A 293 -1.27 -23.78 0.07
C THR A 293 -0.35 -23.55 -1.12
N VAL A 294 -0.88 -23.00 -2.22
CA VAL A 294 -0.14 -22.77 -3.46
C VAL A 294 1.01 -21.79 -3.23
N TYR A 295 0.77 -20.64 -2.61
CA TYR A 295 1.81 -19.63 -2.45
C TYR A 295 2.83 -19.94 -1.35
N SER A 296 2.54 -20.87 -0.44
CA SER A 296 3.55 -21.40 0.50
C SER A 296 4.58 -22.31 -0.17
N LEU A 297 4.19 -22.93 -1.29
CA LEU A 297 5.00 -23.85 -2.08
C LEU A 297 5.52 -23.22 -3.38
N TRP A 298 5.16 -21.96 -3.66
CA TRP A 298 5.51 -21.31 -4.90
C TRP A 298 7.01 -21.03 -4.98
N GLU A 299 7.66 -21.54 -6.02
CA GLU A 299 9.09 -21.39 -6.24
C GLU A 299 9.43 -20.03 -6.87
N TRP A 300 9.49 -18.99 -6.04
CA TRP A 300 9.96 -17.67 -6.44
C TRP A 300 11.42 -17.75 -6.94
N PRO A 301 11.80 -17.06 -8.05
CA PRO A 301 11.10 -15.96 -8.71
C PRO A 301 10.25 -16.38 -9.93
N THR A 302 9.70 -17.60 -9.99
CA THR A 302 8.77 -17.99 -11.07
C THR A 302 7.59 -17.01 -11.13
N PRO A 303 7.28 -16.42 -12.30
CA PRO A 303 6.26 -15.37 -12.39
C PRO A 303 4.84 -15.92 -12.28
N VAL A 304 3.98 -15.17 -11.59
CA VAL A 304 2.54 -15.41 -11.60
C VAL A 304 1.93 -14.70 -12.82
N LEU A 305 1.35 -15.49 -13.72
CA LEU A 305 0.71 -15.03 -14.96
C LEU A 305 -0.77 -15.44 -14.97
N LEU A 306 -1.65 -14.50 -15.32
CA LEU A 306 -3.09 -14.77 -15.51
C LEU A 306 -3.45 -15.14 -16.95
N LYS A 307 -2.64 -14.72 -17.91
CA LYS A 307 -2.76 -15.06 -19.33
C LYS A 307 -1.37 -15.00 -19.99
N PRO A 308 -1.18 -15.58 -21.19
CA PRO A 308 0.09 -15.46 -21.91
C PRO A 308 0.45 -13.98 -22.15
N ILE A 309 1.74 -13.67 -22.06
CA ILE A 309 2.24 -12.34 -22.43
C ILE A 309 2.12 -12.21 -23.94
N ASN A 310 1.45 -11.14 -24.40
CA ASN A 310 1.30 -10.82 -25.81
C ASN A 310 1.79 -9.38 -26.03
N ASP A 311 2.71 -9.21 -26.97
CA ASP A 311 3.27 -7.92 -27.35
C ASP A 311 2.82 -7.56 -28.78
N PRO A 312 1.85 -6.65 -28.96
CA PRO A 312 1.44 -6.13 -30.26
C PRO A 312 2.48 -5.19 -30.90
N GLN A 313 3.64 -4.98 -30.27
CA GLN A 313 4.76 -4.17 -30.76
C GLN A 313 4.44 -2.68 -30.95
N TYR A 314 3.62 -2.09 -30.07
CA TYR A 314 3.35 -0.65 -30.09
C TYR A 314 4.46 0.21 -29.45
N GLY A 315 5.62 -0.39 -29.16
CA GLY A 315 6.81 0.33 -28.69
C GLY A 315 6.84 0.61 -27.18
N PHE A 316 5.94 0.04 -26.38
CA PHE A 316 6.00 0.11 -24.92
C PHE A 316 6.80 -1.06 -24.36
N SER A 317 7.52 -0.83 -23.26
CA SER A 317 8.25 -1.89 -22.57
C SER A 317 7.28 -2.94 -22.02
N VAL A 318 7.53 -4.21 -22.34
CA VAL A 318 6.80 -5.37 -21.79
C VAL A 318 7.75 -6.14 -20.89
N TRP A 319 7.27 -6.57 -19.73
CA TRP A 319 8.06 -7.39 -18.82
C TRP A 319 8.42 -8.73 -19.49
N ASP A 320 9.71 -9.01 -19.59
CA ASP A 320 10.23 -10.30 -20.05
C ASP A 320 11.62 -10.56 -19.47
N SER A 321 11.70 -11.48 -18.50
CA SER A 321 12.96 -11.85 -17.85
C SER A 321 13.95 -12.54 -18.80
N LYS A 322 13.50 -13.12 -19.93
CA LYS A 322 14.38 -13.75 -20.91
C LYS A 322 15.16 -12.70 -21.71
N VAL A 323 14.55 -11.54 -21.96
CA VAL A 323 15.13 -10.47 -22.78
C VAL A 323 15.78 -9.40 -21.90
N ASN A 324 15.12 -8.94 -20.86
CA ASN A 324 15.54 -7.80 -20.06
C ASN A 324 16.33 -8.22 -18.79
N ALA A 325 17.56 -7.71 -18.66
CA ALA A 325 18.41 -7.97 -17.50
C ALA A 325 17.86 -7.42 -16.19
N PHE A 326 17.18 -6.27 -16.25
CA PHE A 326 16.54 -5.70 -15.07
C PHE A 326 15.46 -6.64 -14.54
N ASP A 327 14.64 -7.19 -15.44
CA ASP A 327 13.51 -8.04 -15.08
C ASP A 327 13.93 -9.36 -14.41
N ARG A 328 15.14 -9.85 -14.69
CA ARG A 328 15.72 -11.05 -14.06
C ARG A 328 16.00 -10.90 -12.57
N HIS A 329 16.13 -9.68 -12.07
CA HIS A 329 16.42 -9.42 -10.65
C HIS A 329 15.17 -9.31 -9.78
N HIS A 330 13.97 -9.38 -10.36
CA HIS A 330 12.73 -9.33 -9.60
C HIS A 330 12.55 -10.58 -8.73
N LEU A 331 12.24 -10.36 -7.45
CA LEU A 331 12.21 -11.42 -6.44
C LEU A 331 10.89 -12.20 -6.42
N MET A 332 9.75 -11.52 -6.59
CA MET A 332 8.42 -12.14 -6.53
C MET A 332 7.50 -11.66 -7.67
N PRO A 333 7.84 -11.90 -8.95
CA PRO A 333 7.15 -11.27 -10.08
C PRO A 333 5.67 -11.69 -10.19
N VAL A 334 4.77 -10.70 -10.20
CA VAL A 334 3.34 -10.87 -10.46
C VAL A 334 2.98 -9.92 -11.60
N ILE A 335 2.56 -10.48 -12.74
CA ILE A 335 2.53 -9.72 -13.99
C ILE A 335 1.11 -9.29 -14.34
N THR A 336 0.96 -8.01 -14.66
CA THR A 336 -0.34 -7.46 -15.07
C THR A 336 -0.81 -8.06 -16.39
N PRO A 337 -2.09 -8.44 -16.52
CA PRO A 337 -2.60 -9.11 -17.73
C PRO A 337 -2.80 -8.17 -18.93
N ALA A 338 -3.06 -6.87 -18.71
CA ALA A 338 -3.25 -5.92 -19.80
C ALA A 338 -1.90 -5.50 -20.43
N TYR A 339 -1.87 -5.32 -21.75
CA TYR A 339 -0.71 -4.73 -22.43
C TYR A 339 -0.62 -3.21 -22.11
N PRO A 340 0.60 -2.67 -21.89
CA PRO A 340 1.87 -3.38 -21.74
C PRO A 340 1.97 -4.07 -20.38
N GLN A 341 2.27 -5.37 -20.39
CA GLN A 341 2.37 -6.18 -19.18
C GLN A 341 3.59 -5.75 -18.37
N GLN A 342 3.41 -5.51 -17.08
CA GLN A 342 4.44 -5.03 -16.17
C GLN A 342 4.44 -5.85 -14.88
N ASN A 343 5.57 -5.83 -14.16
CA ASN A 343 5.65 -6.44 -12.85
C ASN A 343 5.04 -5.52 -11.77
N SER A 344 3.95 -5.97 -11.13
CA SER A 344 3.27 -5.21 -10.07
C SER A 344 3.96 -5.27 -8.71
N THR A 345 5.05 -6.03 -8.59
CA THR A 345 5.81 -6.25 -7.34
C THR A 345 7.29 -5.87 -7.48
N HIS A 346 7.61 -4.94 -8.38
CA HIS A 346 8.99 -4.49 -8.63
C HIS A 346 9.67 -3.85 -7.40
N ASN A 347 8.90 -3.40 -6.40
CA ASN A 347 9.42 -2.84 -5.15
C ASN A 347 9.74 -3.88 -4.07
N VAL A 348 9.47 -5.17 -4.29
CA VAL A 348 9.75 -6.22 -3.31
C VAL A 348 11.26 -6.31 -3.07
N THR A 349 11.63 -6.31 -1.79
CA THR A 349 12.99 -6.41 -1.27
C THR A 349 13.23 -7.81 -0.70
N ARG A 350 14.46 -8.13 -0.29
CA ARG A 350 14.75 -9.45 0.31
C ARG A 350 14.06 -9.61 1.67
N SER A 351 13.98 -8.55 2.46
CA SER A 351 13.29 -8.52 3.75
C SER A 351 11.80 -8.72 3.56
N THR A 352 11.17 -7.94 2.66
CA THR A 352 9.73 -8.03 2.45
C THR A 352 9.34 -9.38 1.82
N GLN A 353 10.16 -9.94 0.91
CA GLN A 353 9.96 -11.31 0.42
C GLN A 353 9.95 -12.33 1.56
N LYS A 354 10.95 -12.31 2.45
CA LYS A 354 11.01 -13.22 3.61
C LYS A 354 9.77 -13.09 4.49
N ILE A 355 9.35 -11.87 4.79
CA ILE A 355 8.17 -11.59 5.63
C ILE A 355 6.90 -12.13 4.97
N ILE A 356 6.69 -11.85 3.67
CA ILE A 356 5.52 -12.34 2.93
C ILE A 356 5.47 -13.87 2.95
N VAL A 357 6.59 -14.55 2.68
CA VAL A 357 6.67 -16.02 2.70
C VAL A 357 6.38 -16.57 4.11
N GLN A 358 6.92 -15.96 5.15
CA GLN A 358 6.65 -16.34 6.55
C GLN A 358 5.17 -16.21 6.90
N GLU A 359 4.54 -15.08 6.55
CA GLU A 359 3.13 -14.87 6.85
C GLU A 359 2.20 -15.76 6.02
N ILE A 360 2.55 -16.09 4.77
CA ILE A 360 1.80 -17.06 3.96
C ILE A 360 1.86 -18.46 4.62
N LYS A 361 3.04 -18.90 5.08
CA LYS A 361 3.19 -20.16 5.82
C LYS A 361 2.39 -20.14 7.14
N ARG A 362 2.41 -19.03 7.87
CA ARG A 362 1.61 -18.83 9.08
C ARG A 362 0.11 -18.91 8.78
N GLY A 363 -0.34 -18.23 7.72
CA GLY A 363 -1.72 -18.26 7.24
C GLY A 363 -2.17 -19.68 6.89
N LEU A 364 -1.33 -20.46 6.19
CA LEU A 364 -1.62 -21.86 5.89
C LEU A 364 -1.86 -22.68 7.16
N ASN A 365 -0.99 -22.52 8.18
CA ASN A 365 -1.14 -23.23 9.45
C ASN A 365 -2.45 -22.89 10.16
N ILE A 366 -2.89 -21.64 10.11
CA ILE A 366 -4.17 -21.19 10.70
C ILE A 366 -5.34 -21.79 9.92
N VAL A 367 -5.35 -21.66 8.59
CA VAL A 367 -6.46 -22.16 7.77
C VAL A 367 -6.56 -23.69 7.82
N ASN A 368 -5.44 -24.42 7.93
CA ASN A 368 -5.47 -25.86 8.17
C ASN A 368 -6.17 -26.24 9.48
N LYS A 369 -6.00 -25.44 10.56
CA LYS A 369 -6.71 -25.64 11.83
C LYS A 369 -8.20 -25.36 11.67
N ILE A 370 -8.56 -24.26 11.00
CA ILE A 370 -9.96 -23.87 10.74
C ILE A 370 -10.68 -24.98 9.97
N ILE A 371 -10.10 -25.46 8.86
CA ILE A 371 -10.70 -26.52 8.04
C ILE A 371 -10.82 -27.85 8.80
N SER A 372 -9.91 -28.10 9.75
CA SER A 372 -10.01 -29.27 10.64
C SER A 372 -10.97 -29.06 11.82
N SER A 373 -11.79 -27.99 11.81
CA SER A 373 -12.69 -27.58 12.89
C SER A 373 -12.01 -27.38 14.25
N LYS A 374 -10.76 -26.90 14.24
CA LYS A 374 -9.92 -26.65 15.43
C LYS A 374 -9.55 -25.17 15.61
N GLY A 375 -10.25 -24.26 14.94
CA GLY A 375 -10.01 -22.83 15.03
C GLY A 375 -11.08 -22.02 14.30
N GLU A 376 -11.00 -20.70 14.42
CA GLU A 376 -11.99 -19.76 13.88
C GLU A 376 -11.36 -18.81 12.84
N TRP A 377 -12.16 -18.33 11.88
CA TRP A 377 -11.70 -17.38 10.86
C TRP A 377 -11.13 -16.08 11.44
N LYS A 378 -11.60 -15.65 12.61
CA LYS A 378 -11.06 -14.49 13.33
C LYS A 378 -9.56 -14.61 13.62
N GLU A 379 -9.05 -15.83 13.83
CA GLU A 379 -7.62 -16.07 14.07
C GLU A 379 -6.77 -15.69 12.85
N LEU A 380 -7.29 -15.88 11.63
CA LEU A 380 -6.61 -15.48 10.40
C LEU A 380 -6.49 -13.95 10.31
N PHE A 381 -7.51 -13.23 10.78
CA PHE A 381 -7.58 -11.77 10.73
C PHE A 381 -6.98 -11.09 11.98
N THR A 382 -6.36 -11.87 12.87
CA THR A 382 -5.65 -11.35 14.03
C THR A 382 -4.16 -11.27 13.71
N GLY A 383 -3.68 -10.03 13.54
CA GLY A 383 -2.27 -9.72 13.31
C GLY A 383 -1.42 -9.95 14.56
N ILE A 384 -0.13 -10.15 14.36
CA ILE A 384 0.85 -10.12 15.46
C ILE A 384 1.20 -8.66 15.75
N SER A 385 1.31 -8.30 17.04
CA SER A 385 1.77 -6.97 17.42
C SER A 385 3.14 -6.67 16.81
N PHE A 386 3.20 -5.67 15.94
CA PHE A 386 4.45 -5.23 15.32
C PHE A 386 5.47 -4.78 16.38
N ILE A 387 5.00 -4.09 17.42
CA ILE A 387 5.77 -3.56 18.55
C ILE A 387 6.43 -4.69 19.37
N GLU A 388 5.77 -5.84 19.46
CA GLU A 388 6.28 -7.00 20.18
C GLU A 388 7.12 -7.94 19.29
N ARG A 389 7.14 -7.73 17.96
CA ARG A 389 7.74 -8.64 16.98
C ARG A 389 9.26 -8.62 16.96
N TYR A 390 9.88 -7.46 17.19
CA TYR A 390 11.34 -7.26 17.10
C TYR A 390 11.93 -6.76 18.42
N LYS A 391 13.22 -7.07 18.64
CA LYS A 391 13.98 -6.56 19.80
C LYS A 391 14.53 -5.16 19.59
N HIS A 392 14.67 -4.73 18.34
CA HIS A 392 15.38 -3.52 17.93
C HIS A 392 14.59 -2.78 16.85
N TYR A 393 14.56 -1.45 16.94
CA TYR A 393 13.80 -0.59 16.04
C TYR A 393 14.58 0.65 15.63
N ILE A 394 14.34 1.11 14.40
CA ILE A 394 14.65 2.47 13.95
C ILE A 394 13.33 3.23 13.85
N ILE A 395 13.30 4.44 14.41
CA ILE A 395 12.19 5.37 14.38
C ILE A 395 12.53 6.51 13.43
N LEU A 396 11.72 6.74 12.40
CA LEU A 396 11.82 7.93 11.57
C LEU A 396 10.81 8.94 12.08
N LEU A 397 11.27 10.10 12.54
CA LEU A 397 10.45 11.20 13.05
C LEU A 397 10.42 12.31 12.02
N LEU A 398 9.24 12.78 11.66
CA LEU A 398 9.08 13.84 10.66
C LEU A 398 8.16 14.94 11.19
N SER A 399 8.47 16.18 10.84
CA SER A 399 7.66 17.35 11.22
C SER A 399 7.58 18.38 10.09
N ALA A 400 6.52 19.19 10.11
CA ALA A 400 6.26 20.27 9.17
C ALA A 400 5.41 21.37 9.84
N PRO A 401 5.43 22.61 9.31
CA PRO A 401 4.77 23.76 9.96
C PRO A 401 3.24 23.77 9.77
N ASP A 402 2.73 23.17 8.70
CA ASP A 402 1.30 23.10 8.39
C ASP A 402 0.91 21.76 7.75
N GLN A 403 -0.40 21.52 7.65
CA GLN A 403 -0.95 20.26 7.19
C GLN A 403 -0.62 19.94 5.72
N ASN A 404 -0.63 20.93 4.83
CA ASN A 404 -0.35 20.71 3.41
C ASN A 404 1.11 20.31 3.21
N GLN A 405 2.03 21.05 3.84
CA GLN A 405 3.45 20.72 3.84
C GLN A 405 3.73 19.37 4.49
N TYR A 406 3.05 19.05 5.60
CA TYR A 406 3.18 17.75 6.25
C TYR A 406 2.77 16.60 5.33
N LEU A 407 1.66 16.73 4.60
CA LEU A 407 1.18 15.70 3.71
C LEU A 407 2.13 15.46 2.53
N GLU A 408 2.67 16.52 1.93
CA GLU A 408 3.70 16.43 0.88
C GLU A 408 4.98 15.79 1.42
N TRP A 409 5.46 16.27 2.57
CA TRP A 409 6.70 15.78 3.19
C TRP A 409 6.58 14.31 3.61
N SER A 410 5.51 13.95 4.31
CA SER A 410 5.22 12.58 4.72
C SER A 410 5.11 11.64 3.52
N GLY A 411 4.46 12.09 2.43
CA GLY A 411 4.34 11.33 1.20
C GLY A 411 5.69 11.10 0.50
N LEU A 412 6.55 12.13 0.47
CA LEU A 412 7.90 12.00 -0.08
C LEU A 412 8.75 11.02 0.76
N VAL A 413 8.73 11.15 2.08
CA VAL A 413 9.44 10.24 2.99
C VAL A 413 8.98 8.80 2.76
N GLU A 414 7.66 8.56 2.78
CA GLU A 414 7.05 7.25 2.54
C GLU A 414 7.53 6.62 1.22
N ALA A 415 7.55 7.39 0.13
CA ALA A 415 7.99 6.91 -1.19
C ALA A 415 9.48 6.49 -1.23
N LYS A 416 10.27 6.90 -0.23
CA LYS A 416 11.72 6.65 -0.15
C LYS A 416 12.11 5.66 0.95
N ILE A 417 11.26 5.32 1.92
CA ILE A 417 11.62 4.40 3.04
C ILE A 417 12.20 3.08 2.53
N ARG A 418 11.71 2.55 1.40
CA ARG A 418 12.28 1.35 0.76
C ARG A 418 13.79 1.45 0.48
N LEU A 419 14.33 2.66 0.26
CA LEU A 419 15.76 2.88 0.05
C LEU A 419 16.54 2.68 1.35
N LEU A 420 15.98 3.08 2.50
CA LEU A 420 16.55 2.75 3.81
C LEU A 420 16.58 1.24 4.00
N ILE A 421 15.48 0.54 3.71
CA ILE A 421 15.43 -0.93 3.80
C ILE A 421 16.50 -1.57 2.91
N ALA A 422 16.63 -1.13 1.66
CA ALA A 422 17.64 -1.63 0.74
C ALA A 422 19.09 -1.32 1.18
N ASN A 423 19.32 -0.19 1.89
CA ASN A 423 20.62 0.12 2.47
C ASN A 423 20.92 -0.81 3.65
N LEU A 424 19.94 -1.04 4.54
CA LEU A 424 20.07 -1.92 5.70
C LEU A 424 20.31 -3.38 5.28
N GLU A 425 19.66 -3.86 4.22
CA GLU A 425 19.84 -5.23 3.69
C GLU A 425 21.24 -5.53 3.17
N LYS A 426 22.02 -4.50 2.80
CA LYS A 426 23.42 -4.68 2.40
C LYS A 426 24.33 -4.96 3.59
N ASN A 427 23.88 -4.62 4.79
CA ASN A 427 24.62 -4.85 6.01
C ASN A 427 24.53 -6.33 6.40
N MET A 428 25.67 -7.02 6.41
CA MET A 428 25.74 -8.46 6.65
C MET A 428 25.19 -8.91 8.02
N TYR A 429 25.06 -7.99 8.97
CA TYR A 429 24.51 -8.28 10.30
C TYR A 429 22.98 -8.18 10.33
N ILE A 430 22.35 -7.53 9.36
CA ILE A 430 20.90 -7.37 9.28
C ILE A 430 20.31 -8.51 8.45
N GLU A 431 19.43 -9.29 9.07
CA GLU A 431 18.72 -10.37 8.40
C GLU A 431 17.38 -9.92 7.79
N ILE A 432 16.65 -9.06 8.53
CA ILE A 432 15.37 -8.47 8.13
C ILE A 432 15.33 -7.01 8.60
N ALA A 433 14.95 -6.11 7.70
CA ALA A 433 14.47 -4.78 8.03
C ALA A 433 13.00 -4.68 7.61
N HIS A 434 12.10 -4.53 8.58
CA HIS A 434 10.65 -4.54 8.37
C HIS A 434 10.08 -3.16 8.70
N VAL A 435 9.61 -2.41 7.72
CA VAL A 435 8.85 -1.17 7.96
C VAL A 435 7.41 -1.49 8.33
N ASN A 436 6.89 -0.87 9.38
CA ASN A 436 5.47 -0.94 9.73
C ASN A 436 4.63 -0.14 8.71
N SER A 437 3.49 -0.68 8.28
CA SER A 437 2.56 0.03 7.40
C SER A 437 1.82 1.18 8.08
N ASP A 438 1.69 1.13 9.41
CA ASP A 438 0.96 2.14 10.17
C ASP A 438 1.83 3.38 10.43
N LYS A 439 1.22 4.57 10.24
CA LYS A 439 1.81 5.85 10.65
C LYS A 439 1.34 6.19 12.06
N TYR A 440 2.25 6.73 12.87
CA TYR A 440 1.95 7.14 14.24
C TYR A 440 2.21 8.62 14.43
N THR A 441 1.46 9.27 15.31
CA THR A 441 1.85 10.58 15.85
C THR A 441 2.77 10.33 17.05
N PRO A 442 3.99 10.85 17.08
CA PRO A 442 4.89 10.66 18.23
C PRO A 442 4.38 11.42 19.48
N ASN A 443 4.80 11.00 20.68
CA ASN A 443 4.51 11.75 21.91
C ASN A 443 5.11 13.16 21.85
N GLU A 444 4.39 14.17 22.36
CA GLU A 444 4.83 15.58 22.34
C GLU A 444 6.24 15.79 22.95
N SER A 445 6.61 14.99 23.96
CA SER A 445 7.91 15.04 24.62
C SER A 445 9.10 14.65 23.74
N VAL A 446 8.85 13.94 22.62
CA VAL A 446 9.90 13.44 21.70
C VAL A 446 10.61 14.59 20.98
N PHE A 447 9.90 15.69 20.72
CA PHE A 447 10.43 16.92 20.11
C PHE A 447 10.87 17.97 21.14
N GLN A 448 10.34 17.95 22.37
CA GLN A 448 10.71 18.93 23.41
C GLN A 448 12.18 18.84 23.85
N ASN A 449 12.80 17.66 23.73
CA ASN A 449 14.23 17.47 24.04
C ASN A 449 15.20 18.07 23.00
N GLN A 450 14.72 18.63 21.88
CA GLN A 450 15.58 19.34 20.90
C GLN A 450 15.78 20.82 21.25
N GLN A 451 14.85 21.47 21.96
CA GLN A 451 14.97 22.91 22.25
C GLN A 451 15.86 23.24 23.47
N GLN A 452 16.11 22.28 24.37
CA GLN A 452 16.97 22.52 25.55
C GLN A 452 18.48 22.38 25.28
N THR A 453 18.89 21.80 24.16
CA THR A 453 20.33 21.64 23.85
C THR A 453 20.97 22.86 23.19
N ASN A 454 20.17 23.81 22.67
CA ASN A 454 20.69 25.03 22.02
C ASN A 454 20.74 26.25 22.95
N SER A 455 20.33 26.12 24.22
CA SER A 455 20.32 27.22 25.20
C SER A 455 21.35 27.08 26.33
N ALA A 456 22.21 26.05 26.28
CA ALA A 456 23.27 25.82 27.27
C ALA A 456 24.67 26.09 26.70
N SER A 457 24.89 27.27 26.11
CA SER A 457 26.25 27.76 25.78
C SER A 457 26.35 29.28 25.82
N THR A 458 25.98 29.88 26.96
CA THR A 458 26.52 31.17 27.41
C THR A 458 26.38 31.23 28.93
N LYS A 459 27.39 30.75 29.64
CA LYS A 459 27.65 31.18 31.02
C LYS A 459 28.81 32.17 30.94
N ASP A 460 28.50 33.43 31.14
CA ASP A 460 29.50 34.42 31.57
C ASP A 460 29.10 34.95 32.95
N ASP A 461 30.11 34.97 33.81
CA ASP A 461 30.11 35.42 35.19
C ASP A 461 29.92 36.95 35.29
N SER A 462 29.12 37.39 36.26
CA SER A 462 29.51 38.49 37.17
C SER A 462 28.48 38.72 38.28
N SER A 463 29.03 39.02 39.45
CA SER A 463 28.44 39.05 40.79
C SER A 463 27.92 40.42 41.26
N ASN A 464 27.08 40.37 42.31
CA ASN A 464 26.68 41.42 43.29
C ASN A 464 25.58 42.41 42.81
N THR A 465 24.52 42.75 43.57
CA THR A 465 24.45 43.08 45.01
C THR A 465 22.99 43.07 45.54
N LYS A 466 22.84 42.91 46.87
CA LYS A 466 21.62 42.91 47.71
C LYS A 466 20.75 44.19 47.62
N SER A 467 19.42 44.07 47.82
CA SER A 467 18.65 44.59 49.00
C SER A 467 17.14 44.87 48.75
N SER A 468 16.29 44.10 49.44
CA SER A 468 15.11 44.49 50.26
C SER A 468 14.15 45.67 49.94
N THR A 469 12.85 45.32 49.97
CA THR A 469 11.66 45.96 50.63
C THR A 469 10.63 46.82 49.85
N THR A 470 9.38 46.58 50.27
CA THR A 470 8.13 47.38 50.34
C THR A 470 7.13 47.44 49.17
N ASN A 471 5.95 46.87 49.48
CA ASN A 471 4.56 47.19 49.16
C ASN A 471 4.25 48.48 48.38
N ASP A 472 3.36 48.39 47.38
CA ASP A 472 2.00 48.95 47.47
C ASP A 472 1.14 48.59 46.23
N THR A 473 -0.12 48.26 46.48
CA THR A 473 -1.25 48.15 45.51
C THR A 473 -2.24 49.27 45.94
N PRO A 474 -3.15 49.84 45.11
CA PRO A 474 -3.83 49.17 43.99
C PRO A 474 -4.24 49.98 42.74
N GLN A 475 -4.58 49.18 41.72
CA GLN A 475 -5.59 49.37 40.65
C GLN A 475 -5.42 50.48 39.60
N SER A 476 -5.22 50.04 38.34
CA SER A 476 -6.04 50.46 37.20
C SER A 476 -5.74 49.60 35.96
N THR A 477 -6.73 48.75 35.65
CA THR A 477 -7.08 48.14 34.35
C THR A 477 -6.21 48.45 33.12
N LYS A 478 -5.42 47.46 32.66
CA LYS A 478 -5.20 47.20 31.22
C LYS A 478 -5.07 45.69 30.96
N SER A 479 -5.81 45.25 29.97
CA SER A 479 -5.94 43.90 29.41
C SER A 479 -4.58 43.27 29.06
N PRO A 480 -4.37 41.97 29.37
CA PRO A 480 -3.12 41.31 29.04
C PRO A 480 -3.07 40.96 27.54
N SER A 481 -2.02 41.45 26.93
CA SER A 481 -1.47 41.06 25.63
C SER A 481 -1.49 39.54 25.44
N SER A 482 -1.97 39.14 24.26
CA SER A 482 -1.97 37.79 23.72
C SER A 482 -0.62 37.09 23.91
N THR A 483 -0.57 36.14 24.84
CA THR A 483 0.42 35.07 24.83
C THR A 483 0.17 34.23 23.58
N THR A 484 1.01 34.39 22.58
CA THR A 484 1.01 33.55 21.39
C THR A 484 1.35 32.11 21.79
N ASN A 485 0.41 31.19 21.54
CA ASN A 485 0.60 29.75 21.66
C ASN A 485 1.82 29.30 20.81
N PRO A 486 2.56 28.25 21.21
CA PRO A 486 3.59 27.68 20.36
C PRO A 486 2.92 27.17 19.08
N SER A 487 3.48 27.56 17.93
CA SER A 487 3.02 27.18 16.59
C SER A 487 2.77 25.68 16.52
N SER A 488 1.56 25.27 16.15
CA SER A 488 1.17 23.86 16.01
C SER A 488 1.94 23.19 14.88
N THR A 489 3.10 22.59 15.19
CA THR A 489 3.86 21.78 14.23
C THR A 489 3.18 20.44 14.03
N PHE A 490 2.93 20.06 12.77
CA PHE A 490 2.45 18.74 12.41
C PHE A 490 3.59 17.75 12.49
N SER A 491 3.35 16.56 13.07
CA SER A 491 4.39 15.55 13.25
C SER A 491 3.90 14.14 13.04
N GLY A 492 4.83 13.27 12.65
CA GLY A 492 4.59 11.87 12.33
C GLY A 492 5.79 11.00 12.61
N MET A 493 5.54 9.70 12.60
CA MET A 493 6.51 8.67 12.90
C MET A 493 6.29 7.43 12.05
N TRP A 494 7.39 6.87 11.55
CA TRP A 494 7.47 5.51 11.01
C TRP A 494 8.38 4.64 11.87
N ILE A 495 8.08 3.34 11.90
CA ILE A 495 8.83 2.37 12.71
C ILE A 495 9.38 1.28 11.78
N VAL A 496 10.67 1.01 11.90
CA VAL A 496 11.35 -0.08 11.19
C VAL A 496 11.89 -1.08 12.21
N GLY A 497 11.33 -2.28 12.25
CA GLY A 497 11.82 -3.39 13.06
C GLY A 497 13.04 -4.06 12.44
N LEU A 498 14.01 -4.43 13.27
CA LEU A 498 15.25 -5.07 12.86
C LEU A 498 15.37 -6.47 13.46
N GLN A 499 15.74 -7.42 12.60
CA GLN A 499 16.23 -8.74 13.00
C GLN A 499 17.68 -8.88 12.56
N PHE A 500 18.55 -9.27 13.50
CA PHE A 500 19.97 -9.47 13.22
C PHE A 500 20.26 -10.93 12.93
N ALA A 501 21.21 -11.18 12.03
CA ALA A 501 21.70 -12.50 11.72
C ALA A 501 22.37 -13.12 12.96
N THR A 502 22.16 -14.41 13.17
CA THR A 502 22.65 -15.14 14.35
C THR A 502 24.17 -15.39 14.29
N ALA A 503 25.01 -14.39 14.56
CA ALA A 503 26.42 -14.59 14.96
C ALA A 503 27.12 -13.29 15.39
N SER A 504 27.82 -13.39 16.54
CA SER A 504 28.85 -12.47 17.08
C SER A 504 28.36 -11.28 17.90
N LYS A 505 28.95 -11.11 19.10
CA LYS A 505 28.89 -9.87 19.89
C LYS A 505 29.61 -8.76 19.12
N CYS A 506 28.91 -8.01 18.28
CA CYS A 506 29.49 -6.85 17.60
C CYS A 506 28.75 -5.56 17.97
N LYS A 507 29.50 -4.46 18.00
CA LYS A 507 28.91 -3.12 17.99
C LYS A 507 28.62 -2.77 16.54
N LEU A 508 27.35 -2.63 16.21
CA LEU A 508 26.91 -2.29 14.85
C LEU A 508 26.64 -0.79 14.78
N ASP A 509 27.26 -0.11 13.82
CA ASP A 509 27.04 1.31 13.57
C ASP A 509 26.23 1.43 12.27
N LEU A 510 24.97 1.87 12.36
CA LEU A 510 24.07 2.04 11.20
C LEU A 510 24.01 3.48 10.71
N THR A 511 24.87 4.35 11.24
CA THR A 511 24.87 5.78 10.92
C THR A 511 25.01 6.01 9.42
N ASN A 512 25.86 5.24 8.73
CA ASN A 512 26.10 5.43 7.30
C ASN A 512 24.85 5.13 6.44
N GLU A 513 24.19 4.00 6.69
CA GLU A 513 22.98 3.58 5.99
C GLU A 513 21.83 4.60 6.20
N ILE A 514 21.70 5.11 7.42
CA ILE A 514 20.71 6.11 7.81
C ILE A 514 21.03 7.47 7.15
N CYS A 515 22.26 7.97 7.26
CA CYS A 515 22.67 9.24 6.65
C CYS A 515 22.49 9.23 5.14
N THR A 516 22.85 8.12 4.47
CA THR A 516 22.66 7.96 3.03
C THR A 516 21.18 8.11 2.65
N PHE A 517 20.28 7.52 3.44
CA PHE A 517 18.84 7.66 3.23
C PHE A 517 18.37 9.10 3.44
N LEU A 518 18.72 9.73 4.57
CA LEU A 518 18.33 11.11 4.89
C LEU A 518 18.78 12.09 3.78
N ASN A 519 20.03 11.97 3.33
CA ASN A 519 20.58 12.79 2.26
C ASN A 519 19.80 12.63 0.94
N VAL A 520 19.38 11.42 0.60
CA VAL A 520 18.57 11.18 -0.61
C VAL A 520 17.19 11.82 -0.50
N VAL A 521 16.55 11.77 0.67
CA VAL A 521 15.24 12.39 0.90
C VAL A 521 15.33 13.90 0.78
N TYR A 522 16.25 14.55 1.51
CA TYR A 522 16.45 16.00 1.45
C TYR A 522 16.88 16.48 0.06
N ARG A 523 17.74 15.73 -0.63
CA ARG A 523 18.12 16.05 -2.02
C ARG A 523 16.93 15.95 -2.99
N THR A 524 16.05 14.96 -2.79
CA THR A 524 14.84 14.84 -3.63
C THR A 524 13.90 16.01 -3.37
N ALA A 525 13.70 16.39 -2.11
CA ALA A 525 12.93 17.57 -1.74
C ALA A 525 13.49 18.85 -2.36
N ALA A 526 14.81 19.06 -2.31
CA ALA A 526 15.47 20.23 -2.89
C ALA A 526 15.33 20.33 -4.41
N ASN A 527 15.20 19.20 -5.11
CA ASN A 527 15.01 19.15 -6.56
C ASN A 527 13.53 19.22 -7.00
N SER A 528 12.61 19.32 -6.04
CA SER A 528 11.17 19.43 -6.29
C SER A 528 10.68 20.82 -5.93
N ASN A 529 9.50 21.22 -6.44
CA ASN A 529 8.86 22.50 -6.11
C ASN A 529 8.24 22.53 -4.69
N MET A 530 8.70 21.67 -3.78
CA MET A 530 8.18 21.53 -2.43
C MET A 530 8.66 22.68 -1.54
N ASN A 531 7.77 23.24 -0.71
CA ASN A 531 8.18 24.19 0.32
C ASN A 531 8.99 23.46 1.41
N ARG A 532 10.12 24.05 1.80
CA ARG A 532 11.10 23.44 2.72
C ARG A 532 11.27 24.22 4.01
N GLU A 533 10.51 25.30 4.21
CA GLU A 533 10.60 26.06 5.44
C GLU A 533 10.07 25.24 6.62
N ASN A 534 10.92 25.01 7.63
CA ASN A 534 10.58 24.33 8.89
C ASN A 534 10.10 22.87 8.76
N ILE A 535 10.53 22.14 7.72
CA ILE A 535 10.37 20.68 7.66
C ILE A 535 11.59 19.96 8.27
N ASP A 536 11.36 18.86 8.97
CA ASP A 536 12.44 18.05 9.56
C ASP A 536 12.19 16.54 9.41
N LEU A 537 13.28 15.77 9.35
CA LEU A 537 13.31 14.30 9.32
C LEU A 537 14.53 13.79 10.10
N ASP A 538 14.26 13.13 11.22
CA ASP A 538 15.27 12.53 12.10
C ASP A 538 15.08 11.01 12.16
N ALA A 539 16.16 10.28 12.45
CA ALA A 539 16.15 8.83 12.59
C ALA A 539 16.80 8.42 13.93
N ARG A 540 16.06 7.68 14.76
CA ARG A 540 16.50 7.27 16.10
C ARG A 540 16.46 5.76 16.28
N TYR A 541 17.45 5.21 16.97
CA TYR A 541 17.41 3.82 17.40
C TYR A 541 16.71 3.68 18.75
N VAL A 542 15.87 2.64 18.88
CA VAL A 542 15.15 2.32 20.10
C VAL A 542 15.14 0.80 20.32
N ARG A 543 15.42 0.35 21.55
CA ARG A 543 15.22 -1.05 21.95
C ARG A 543 13.74 -1.29 22.21
N GLN A 544 13.26 -2.51 22.01
CA GLN A 544 11.85 -2.87 22.27
C GLN A 544 11.35 -2.40 23.64
N ARG A 545 12.14 -2.63 24.70
CA ARG A 545 11.80 -2.24 26.07
C ARG A 545 11.59 -0.72 26.24
N ASP A 546 12.22 0.08 25.40
CA ASP A 546 12.20 1.55 25.46
C ASP A 546 11.20 2.15 24.45
N LEU A 547 10.57 1.33 23.60
CA LEU A 547 9.68 1.77 22.51
C LEU A 547 8.41 2.48 23.02
N HIS A 548 7.93 2.08 24.19
CA HIS A 548 6.78 2.69 24.86
C HIS A 548 7.00 4.17 25.24
N THR A 549 8.25 4.64 25.29
CA THR A 549 8.56 6.05 25.59
C THR A 549 8.32 6.96 24.40
N VAL A 550 8.39 6.42 23.18
CA VAL A 550 8.24 7.16 21.92
C VAL A 550 6.83 7.03 21.35
N LEU A 551 6.18 5.89 21.59
CA LEU A 551 4.84 5.59 21.11
C LEU A 551 3.74 6.26 21.96
N PRO A 552 2.61 6.62 21.33
CA PRO A 552 1.38 6.96 22.03
C PRO A 552 0.90 5.88 23.01
N LYS A 553 0.29 6.29 24.12
CA LYS A 553 -0.15 5.37 25.19
C LYS A 553 -1.22 4.38 24.72
N ASP A 554 -2.11 4.80 23.82
CA ASP A 554 -3.15 3.98 23.20
C ASP A 554 -2.58 2.87 22.32
N VAL A 555 -1.54 3.18 21.53
CA VAL A 555 -0.83 2.18 20.70
C VAL A 555 -0.16 1.12 21.58
N VAL A 556 0.46 1.54 22.69
CA VAL A 556 1.07 0.61 23.65
C VAL A 556 0.02 -0.28 24.30
N ALA A 557 -1.14 0.28 24.71
CA ALA A 557 -2.23 -0.49 25.29
C ALA A 557 -2.81 -1.53 24.31
N ALA A 558 -3.04 -1.15 23.05
CA ALA A 558 -3.53 -2.05 22.01
C ALA A 558 -2.53 -3.18 21.69
N SER A 559 -1.23 -2.88 21.75
CA SER A 559 -0.19 -3.88 21.49
C SER A 559 -0.19 -5.04 22.51
N SER A 560 -0.59 -4.78 23.76
CA SER A 560 -0.64 -5.77 24.84
C SER A 560 -1.79 -6.77 24.71
N GLN A 561 -2.81 -6.45 23.90
CA GLN A 561 -3.99 -7.30 23.66
C GLN A 561 -3.82 -8.22 22.45
N SER A 562 -2.77 -8.03 21.65
CA SER A 562 -2.53 -8.79 20.43
C SER A 562 -1.76 -10.10 20.73
N PRO A 563 -1.95 -11.16 19.93
CA PRO A 563 -1.22 -12.41 20.09
C PRO A 563 0.30 -12.21 19.95
N ARG A 564 1.05 -12.88 20.83
CA ARG A 564 2.52 -12.94 20.78
C ARG A 564 2.99 -14.04 19.84
N LEU A 565 4.12 -13.81 19.16
CA LEU A 565 4.87 -14.89 18.51
C LEU A 565 5.32 -15.91 19.57
N SER A 566 4.87 -17.16 19.46
CA SER A 566 5.41 -18.24 20.29
C SER A 566 6.88 -18.48 19.93
N LYS A 567 7.74 -18.76 20.93
CA LYS A 567 9.17 -19.09 20.70
C LYS A 567 9.38 -20.29 19.77
N THR A 568 8.34 -21.09 19.52
CA THR A 568 8.34 -22.25 18.64
C THR A 568 8.04 -21.94 17.17
N ALA A 569 7.67 -20.69 16.83
CA ALA A 569 7.38 -20.28 15.45
C ALA A 569 8.62 -19.81 14.66
N SER A 570 9.79 -19.74 15.29
CA SER A 570 11.07 -19.76 14.58
C SER A 570 11.28 -21.17 14.04
N ILE A 571 10.80 -21.42 12.83
CA ILE A 571 11.14 -22.63 12.07
C ILE A 571 12.63 -22.50 11.77
N ASP A 572 13.46 -23.09 12.63
CA ASP A 572 14.86 -23.34 12.35
C ASP A 572 14.91 -24.21 11.09
N ASP A 573 15.43 -23.63 10.01
CA ASP A 573 15.69 -24.30 8.74
C ASP A 573 16.89 -25.24 8.93
N LYS A 574 16.65 -26.38 9.59
CA LYS A 574 17.61 -27.47 9.78
C LYS A 574 17.16 -28.72 9.04
N SER A 575 17.01 -28.62 7.72
CA SER A 575 17.08 -29.82 6.88
C SER A 575 17.44 -29.47 5.45
N GLU A 576 18.72 -29.18 5.19
CA GLU A 576 19.32 -29.41 3.87
C GLU A 576 20.84 -29.50 4.02
N THR A 577 21.33 -30.71 4.29
CA THR A 577 22.74 -31.05 4.09
C THR A 577 22.86 -32.12 3.02
N ASN A 578 23.84 -31.90 2.14
CA ASN A 578 24.41 -32.80 1.14
C ASN A 578 23.85 -32.72 -0.29
N THR A 579 24.52 -31.92 -1.12
CA THR A 579 25.45 -32.47 -2.13
C THR A 579 26.40 -31.36 -2.62
N ASN A 580 27.68 -31.51 -2.28
CA ASN A 580 28.77 -30.69 -2.82
C ASN A 580 29.04 -31.10 -4.28
N LEU A 581 28.99 -30.14 -5.21
CA LEU A 581 29.80 -30.20 -6.43
C LEU A 581 30.54 -28.87 -6.62
N HIS A 582 31.85 -28.98 -6.51
CA HIS A 582 32.84 -27.92 -6.49
C HIS A 582 33.12 -27.45 -7.92
N LEU A 583 32.83 -26.19 -8.25
CA LEU A 583 33.25 -25.55 -9.51
C LEU A 583 33.85 -24.18 -9.21
N LYS A 584 35.19 -24.13 -9.25
CA LYS A 584 36.00 -22.91 -9.16
C LYS A 584 35.69 -21.98 -10.34
N ARG A 585 35.42 -20.69 -10.07
CA ARG A 585 35.51 -19.61 -11.07
C ARG A 585 36.69 -18.68 -10.77
N PRO A 586 37.34 -18.10 -11.80
CA PRO A 586 38.60 -17.38 -11.67
C PRO A 586 38.38 -15.93 -11.23
N LYS A 587 39.40 -15.37 -10.57
CA LYS A 587 39.57 -13.93 -10.31
C LYS A 587 39.75 -13.18 -11.63
N LEU A 588 39.03 -12.07 -11.79
CA LEU A 588 39.33 -11.05 -12.79
C LEU A 588 39.69 -9.75 -12.06
N ASP A 589 40.92 -9.29 -12.26
CA ASP A 589 41.36 -7.94 -11.92
C ASP A 589 40.76 -6.94 -12.92
N SER A 590 40.25 -5.81 -12.42
CA SER A 590 40.13 -4.61 -13.24
C SER A 590 40.31 -3.38 -12.38
N THR A 591 41.45 -2.74 -12.57
CA THR A 591 41.87 -1.43 -12.08
C THR A 591 40.90 -0.33 -12.52
N SER A 592 40.42 0.44 -11.55
CA SER A 592 39.61 1.65 -11.73
C SER A 592 40.50 2.87 -11.96
N SER A 593 40.19 3.67 -12.98
CA SER A 593 40.64 5.06 -13.13
C SER A 593 39.46 6.00 -12.87
N GLU A 594 39.57 6.81 -11.82
CA GLU A 594 38.65 7.90 -11.45
C GLU A 594 38.60 9.00 -12.53
N PRO A 595 37.53 9.80 -12.52
CA PRO A 595 37.79 11.24 -12.53
C PRO A 595 36.91 12.06 -11.56
N GLY A 596 37.57 12.98 -10.86
CA GLY A 596 37.12 14.37 -10.75
C GLY A 596 36.15 14.72 -9.61
N SER A 597 36.73 15.08 -8.47
CA SER A 597 36.11 15.81 -7.36
C SER A 597 35.81 17.27 -7.71
N ILE A 598 34.62 17.76 -7.34
CA ILE A 598 34.17 19.18 -7.36
C ILE A 598 33.35 19.40 -6.08
N PRO A 599 33.44 20.57 -5.39
CA PRO A 599 33.43 20.65 -3.93
C PRO A 599 32.04 20.69 -3.29
N ASP A 600 32.01 20.18 -2.04
CA ASP A 600 30.90 20.22 -1.11
C ASP A 600 30.53 21.67 -0.73
N SER A 601 29.23 21.99 -0.80
CA SER A 601 28.65 23.12 -0.07
C SER A 601 27.98 22.59 1.19
N ASP A 602 28.44 23.08 2.34
CA ASP A 602 28.02 22.69 3.68
C ASP A 602 26.49 22.82 3.88
N GLY A 603 25.84 21.65 3.97
CA GLY A 603 24.57 21.49 4.67
C GLY A 603 24.82 20.58 5.86
N GLU A 604 24.80 21.14 7.06
CA GLU A 604 25.07 20.44 8.31
C GLU A 604 24.05 19.29 8.50
N SER A 605 24.50 18.04 8.37
CA SER A 605 23.67 16.85 8.54
C SER A 605 23.37 16.63 10.03
N THR A 606 22.08 16.68 10.40
CA THR A 606 21.59 16.53 11.78
C THR A 606 21.57 15.09 12.31
N ALA A 607 22.07 14.11 11.53
CA ALA A 607 22.00 12.71 11.89
C ALA A 607 22.90 12.38 13.10
N LYS A 608 22.28 12.16 14.27
CA LYS A 608 22.98 11.69 15.46
C LYS A 608 23.53 10.29 15.22
N ARG A 609 24.74 10.01 15.71
CA ARG A 609 25.41 8.71 15.55
C ARG A 609 24.57 7.58 16.14
N VAL A 610 24.14 6.64 15.31
CA VAL A 610 23.32 5.47 15.70
C VAL A 610 24.20 4.25 15.90
N LYS A 611 24.63 4.04 17.16
CA LYS A 611 25.37 2.84 17.58
C LYS A 611 24.46 1.82 18.27
N LEU A 612 24.65 0.56 17.92
CA LEU A 612 23.95 -0.60 18.47
C LEU A 612 24.95 -1.50 19.20
N GLU A 613 24.62 -1.92 20.42
CA GLU A 613 25.33 -2.99 21.12
C GLU A 613 24.49 -4.26 21.09
N LEU A 614 25.00 -5.30 20.42
CA LEU A 614 24.37 -6.62 20.36
C LEU A 614 24.92 -7.49 21.50
N ILE A 615 24.13 -7.70 22.55
CA ILE A 615 24.45 -8.64 23.63
C ILE A 615 23.49 -9.82 23.50
N ASN A 616 24.03 -11.02 23.29
CA ASN A 616 23.25 -12.25 23.28
C ASN A 616 22.86 -12.58 24.74
N GLU A 617 21.58 -12.48 25.08
CA GLU A 617 21.06 -13.03 26.33
C GLU A 617 21.02 -14.55 26.21
N SER A 618 22.03 -15.22 26.76
CA SER A 618 22.08 -16.67 26.89
C SER A 618 21.04 -17.15 27.91
N SER A 619 20.42 -18.28 27.57
CA SER A 619 19.46 -19.15 28.26
C SER A 619 19.50 -19.14 29.81
N PRO A 620 18.36 -19.37 30.49
CA PRO A 620 18.33 -19.48 31.95
C PRO A 620 19.22 -20.64 32.39
N LYS A 621 20.15 -20.36 33.31
CA LYS A 621 20.93 -21.37 34.02
C LYS A 621 19.95 -22.31 34.73
N THR A 622 19.88 -23.55 34.29
CA THR A 622 19.41 -24.65 35.13
C THR A 622 20.38 -24.76 36.30
N SER A 623 19.92 -24.40 37.49
CA SER A 623 20.58 -24.76 38.73
C SER A 623 20.37 -26.27 38.93
N GLU A 624 21.32 -27.08 38.47
CA GLU A 624 21.48 -28.44 38.98
C GLU A 624 21.96 -28.33 40.43
N SER A 625 21.11 -28.78 41.34
CA SER A 625 21.43 -29.03 42.73
C SER A 625 22.19 -30.36 42.82
N ASP A 626 23.52 -30.29 42.95
CA ASP A 626 24.31 -31.42 43.42
C ASP A 626 24.07 -31.62 44.92
N HIS A 627 23.29 -32.64 45.26
CA HIS A 627 23.27 -33.26 46.59
C HIS A 627 23.53 -34.75 46.45
N THR A 628 24.79 -35.12 46.65
CA THR A 628 25.34 -36.40 47.13
C THR A 628 26.74 -36.02 47.63
N THR A 629 27.24 -36.38 48.81
CA THR A 629 26.99 -37.53 49.70
C THR A 629 27.68 -37.23 51.04
N GLU A 630 27.25 -37.94 52.09
CA GLU A 630 28.01 -38.42 53.27
C GLU A 630 29.17 -37.59 53.87
#